data_AF-A0A1A7X3Y4-F1
#
_entry.id   AF-A0A1A7X3Y4-F1
#
_cell.length_a   1.000
_cell.length_b   1.000
_cell.length_c   1.000
_cell.angle_alpha   90.00
_cell.angle_beta   90.00
_cell.angle_gamma   90.00
#
_symmetry.space_group_name_H-M   'P 1'
#
loop_
_entity.id
_entity.type
_entity.pdbx_description
1 polymer ?
#
loop_
_entity_poly.entity_id
_entity_poly.type
_entity_poly.pdbx_seq_one_letter_code
_entity_poly.pdbx_strand_id
1 'polypeptide(L)' 'MVALFDYDPWESSPNMDSDAELGFHSGDIIYVLGHMDQDGFYFGDLHGRRGLVPSNFLQPLPWN' A
#
# COMPACT_ATOMS: atom_id res chain seq x y z
N MET A 1 -7.32 -3.64 3.55
CA MET A 1 -7.81 -2.79 2.44
C MET A 1 -7.58 -3.53 1.13
N VAL A 2 -8.27 -3.15 0.07
CA VAL A 2 -8.06 -3.72 -1.28
C VAL A 2 -7.38 -2.70 -2.18
N ALA A 3 -6.39 -3.14 -2.95
CA ALA A 3 -5.72 -2.33 -3.95
C ALA A 3 -6.62 -2.11 -5.18
N LEU A 4 -6.76 -0.86 -5.61
CA LEU A 4 -7.55 -0.47 -6.78
C LEU A 4 -6.76 -0.59 -8.08
N PHE A 5 -5.46 -0.32 -8.03
CA PHE A 5 -4.56 -0.30 -9.18
C PHE A 5 -3.29 -1.08 -8.86
N ASP A 6 -2.54 -1.44 -9.91
CA ASP A 6 -1.19 -1.95 -9.75
C ASP A 6 -0.28 -0.83 -9.22
N TYR A 7 0.70 -1.21 -8.40
CA TYR A 7 1.71 -0.30 -7.88
C TYR A 7 3.08 -0.96 -7.93
N ASP A 8 3.98 -0.38 -8.72
CA ASP A 8 5.40 -0.68 -8.70
C ASP A 8 6.14 0.50 -8.05
N PRO A 9 6.73 0.33 -6.85
CA PRO A 9 7.46 1.40 -6.18
C PRO A 9 8.59 2.01 -7.01
N TRP A 10 9.21 1.23 -7.91
CA TRP A 10 10.35 1.69 -8.71
C TRP A 10 9.92 2.54 -9.91
N GLU A 11 8.68 2.38 -10.38
CA GLU A 11 8.14 3.13 -11.52
C GLU A 11 7.14 4.22 -11.11
N SER A 12 6.36 3.95 -10.05
CA SER A 12 5.18 4.74 -9.67
C SER A 12 5.47 5.70 -8.51
N SER A 13 6.42 5.39 -7.63
CA SER A 13 6.72 6.25 -6.48
C SER A 13 7.50 7.48 -6.93
N PRO A 14 7.12 8.69 -6.47
CA PRO A 14 7.95 9.88 -6.62
C PRO A 14 9.09 9.95 -5.59
N ASN A 15 9.11 9.05 -4.60
CA ASN A 15 10.03 9.10 -3.47
C ASN A 15 11.40 8.49 -3.81
N MET A 16 12.45 8.99 -3.17
CA MET A 16 13.81 8.48 -3.35
C MET A 16 14.05 7.13 -2.65
N ASP A 17 13.26 6.84 -1.64
CA ASP A 17 13.30 5.67 -0.75
C ASP A 17 12.15 4.68 -1.04
N SER A 18 11.90 4.45 -2.32
CA SER A 18 10.83 3.54 -2.77
C SER A 18 11.04 2.07 -2.38
N ASP A 19 12.24 1.70 -1.92
CA ASP A 19 12.54 0.37 -1.37
C ASP A 19 11.82 0.08 -0.03
N ALA A 20 11.37 1.12 0.67
CA ALA A 20 10.55 0.99 1.87
C ALA A 20 9.07 0.67 1.56
N GLU A 21 8.63 0.86 0.31
CA GLU A 21 7.24 0.71 -0.12
C GLU A 21 6.97 -0.72 -0.64
N LEU A 22 5.73 -1.18 -0.48
CA LEU A 22 5.28 -2.47 -1.01
C LEU A 22 4.77 -2.33 -2.43
N GLY A 23 5.27 -3.18 -3.33
CA GLY A 23 4.62 -3.43 -4.62
C GLY A 23 3.47 -4.43 -4.51
N PHE A 24 2.40 -4.15 -5.25
CA PHE A 24 1.15 -4.93 -5.23
C PHE A 24 0.38 -4.80 -6.54
N HIS A 25 -0.57 -5.72 -6.75
CA HIS A 25 -1.46 -5.72 -7.90
C HIS A 25 -2.88 -5.30 -7.54
N SER A 26 -3.63 -4.79 -8.52
CA SER A 26 -5.05 -4.53 -8.37
C SER A 26 -5.79 -5.79 -7.89
N GLY A 27 -6.61 -5.63 -6.85
CA GLY A 27 -7.32 -6.72 -6.20
C GLY A 27 -6.58 -7.37 -5.03
N ASP A 28 -5.29 -7.09 -4.80
CA ASP A 28 -4.57 -7.59 -3.63
C ASP A 28 -5.22 -7.08 -2.32
N ILE A 29 -5.31 -7.98 -1.34
CA ILE A 29 -5.78 -7.66 0.01
C ILE A 29 -4.57 -7.36 0.88
N ILE A 30 -4.44 -6.09 1.27
CA ILE A 30 -3.34 -5.61 2.11
C ILE A 30 -3.83 -5.46 3.54
N TYR A 31 -3.14 -6.11 4.48
CA TYR A 31 -3.39 -5.95 5.90
C TYR A 31 -2.74 -4.67 6.40
N VAL A 32 -3.56 -3.63 6.59
CA VAL A 32 -3.09 -2.35 7.15
C VAL A 32 -2.85 -2.51 8.65
N LEU A 33 -1.68 -2.08 9.10
CA LEU A 33 -1.19 -2.15 10.47
C LEU A 33 -1.19 -0.74 11.07
N GLY A 34 -2.22 -0.44 11.87
CA GLY A 34 -2.36 0.86 12.53
C GLY A 34 -3.06 1.91 11.68
N HIS A 35 -2.72 3.17 11.93
CA HIS A 35 -3.33 4.32 11.26
C HIS A 35 -2.47 4.82 10.09
N MET A 36 -3.09 5.56 9.18
CA MET A 36 -2.36 6.33 8.17
C MET A 36 -1.43 7.34 8.86
N ASP A 37 -0.23 7.53 8.32
CA ASP A 37 0.68 8.57 8.76
C ASP A 37 0.33 9.95 8.17
N GLN A 38 1.19 10.95 8.42
CA GLN A 38 0.97 12.33 7.97
C GLN A 38 1.23 12.52 6.47
N ASP A 39 1.99 11.63 5.84
CA ASP A 39 2.36 11.69 4.43
C ASP A 39 1.37 10.92 3.54
N GLY A 40 0.36 10.29 4.15
CA GLY A 40 -0.70 9.59 3.43
C GLY A 40 -0.38 8.13 3.14
N PHE A 41 0.57 7.54 3.87
CA PHE A 41 0.92 6.12 3.73
C PHE A 41 0.35 5.30 4.89
N TYR A 42 0.07 4.03 4.59
CA TYR A 42 -0.15 3.01 5.59
C TYR A 42 1.10 2.15 5.75
N PHE A 43 1.31 1.58 6.93
CA PHE A 43 2.18 0.42 7.05
C PHE A 43 1.34 -0.85 6.80
N GLY A 44 1.74 -1.67 5.84
CA GLY A 44 0.96 -2.83 5.39
C GLY A 44 1.74 -4.14 5.45
N ASP A 45 1.01 -5.26 5.47
CA ASP A 45 1.51 -6.60 5.23
C ASP A 45 0.80 -7.20 4.01
N LEU A 46 1.59 -7.68 3.04
CA LEU A 46 1.13 -8.42 1.87
C LEU A 46 1.97 -9.69 1.71
N HIS A 47 1.35 -10.84 1.96
CA HIS A 47 1.99 -12.16 1.88
C HIS A 47 3.28 -12.26 2.73
N GLY A 48 3.30 -11.63 3.92
CA GLY A 48 4.44 -11.63 4.83
C GLY A 48 5.53 -10.61 4.49
N ARG A 49 5.39 -9.86 3.39
CA ARG A 49 6.22 -8.69 3.10
C ARG A 49 5.59 -7.45 3.72
N ARG A 50 6.40 -6.65 4.42
CA ARG A 50 5.93 -5.45 5.12
C ARG A 50 6.63 -4.21 4.60
N GLY A 51 5.88 -3.11 4.53
CA GLY A 51 6.39 -1.83 4.05
C GLY A 51 5.28 -0.79 3.96
N LEU A 52 5.63 0.36 3.41
CA LEU A 52 4.73 1.48 3.22
C LEU A 52 3.80 1.23 2.03
N VAL A 53 2.56 1.70 2.11
CA VAL A 53 1.53 1.49 1.10
C VAL A 53 0.80 2.82 0.86
N PRO A 54 0.83 3.37 -0.37
CA PRO A 54 0.22 4.67 -0.66
C PRO A 54 -1.31 4.57 -0.57
N SER A 55 -1.92 5.38 0.30
CA SER A 55 -3.35 5.25 0.61
C SER A 55 -4.28 5.55 -0.56
N ASN A 56 -3.86 6.38 -1.51
CA ASN A 56 -4.60 6.73 -2.71
C ASN A 56 -4.78 5.56 -3.69
N PHE A 57 -4.07 4.45 -3.50
CA PHE A 57 -4.25 3.22 -4.26
C PHE A 57 -5.18 2.21 -3.58
N LEU A 58 -5.64 2.51 -2.36
CA LEU A 58 -6.42 1.57 -1.56
C LEU A 58 -7.85 2.05 -1.35
N GLN A 59 -8.74 1.08 -1.13
CA GLN A 59 -10.05 1.35 -0.54
C GLN A 59 -10.36 0.38 0.61
N PRO A 60 -11.24 0.78 1.55
CA PRO A 60 -11.84 -0.15 2.50
C PRO A 60 -12.53 -1.31 1.78
N LEU A 61 -12.53 -2.49 2.42
CA LEU A 61 -13.32 -3.60 1.89
C LEU A 61 -14.81 -3.27 2.00
N PRO A 62 -15.65 -3.65 1.02
CA PRO A 62 -17.06 -3.27 0.96
C PRO A 62 -17.92 -3.88 2.08
N TRP A 63 -17.37 -4.80 2.87
CA TRP A 63 -18.05 -5.50 3.97
C TRP A 63 -17.68 -4.93 5.35
N ASN A 64 -16.99 -3.79 5.39
CA ASN A 64 -16.50 -3.16 6.61
C ASN A 64 -17.39 -2.00 7.07
#